data_AF-A0A3R6JVD4-F1
#
_entry.id   AF-A0A3R6JVD4-F1
#
_cell.length_a   1.000
_cell.length_b   1.000
_cell.length_c   1.000
_cell.angle_alpha   90.00
_cell.angle_beta   90.00
_cell.angle_gamma   90.00
#
_symmetry.space_group_name_H-M   'P 1'
#
loop_
_entity.id
_entity.type
_entity.pdbx_description
1 polymer ?
#
loop_
_entity_poly.entity_id
_entity_poly.type
_entity_poly.pdbx_seq_one_letter_code
_entity_poly.pdbx_strand_id
1 'polypeptide(L)'
;MTRKEKIEQMKAMISQKQQEIRDLRQQVGEEMIADFYETHNLKEGQHFYFNDKECVGVEMSADWGCLKTFPITAKGEVSKKGMIIYSEESVKSV
;
A
#
# COMPACT_ATOMS: atom_id res chain seq x y z
N MET A 1 32.23 23.74 18.43
CA MET A 1 31.13 22.77 18.56
C MET A 1 31.51 21.73 19.60
N THR A 2 30.65 21.49 20.58
CA THR A 2 30.83 20.46 21.60
C THR A 2 30.34 19.09 21.12
N ARG A 3 30.75 18.00 21.78
CA ARG A 3 30.22 16.67 21.50
C ARG A 3 28.69 16.61 21.66
N LYS A 4 28.14 17.35 22.64
CA LYS A 4 26.70 17.42 22.90
C LYS A 4 25.95 18.10 21.76
N GLU A 5 26.47 19.22 21.25
CA GLU A 5 25.90 19.91 20.07
C GLU A 5 25.90 19.01 18.84
N LYS A 6 26.99 18.25 18.62
CA LYS A 6 27.07 17.31 17.50
C LYS A 6 26.03 16.18 17.61
N ILE A 7 25.78 15.67 18.83
CA ILE A 7 24.75 14.64 19.07
C ILE A 7 23.35 15.19 18.75
N GLU A 8 23.01 16.38 19.21
CA GLU A 8 21.70 16.98 18.93
C GLU A 8 21.50 17.27 17.44
N GLN A 9 22.55 17.72 16.75
CA GLN A 9 22.51 17.88 15.29
C GLN A 9 22.25 16.53 14.58
N MET A 10 22.92 15.45 14.99
CA MET A 10 22.71 14.12 14.40
C MET A 10 21.28 13.61 14.66
N LYS A 11 20.71 13.82 15.85
CA LYS A 11 19.32 13.46 16.15
C LYS A 11 18.33 14.23 15.27
N ALA A 12 18.55 15.53 15.06
CA ALA A 12 17.72 16.34 14.17
C ALA A 12 17.78 15.82 12.72
N MET A 13 18.97 15.49 12.22
CA MET A 13 19.15 14.89 10.90
C MET A 13 18.44 13.54 10.77
N ILE A 14 18.49 12.68 11.81
CA ILE A 14 17.76 11.40 11.83
C ILE A 14 16.26 11.65 11.73
N SER A 15 15.71 12.58 12.52
CA SER A 15 14.29 12.92 12.49
C SER A 15 13.84 13.40 11.11
N GLN A 16 14.62 14.30 10.49
CA GLN A 16 14.36 14.78 9.13
C GLN A 16 14.36 13.64 8.12
N LYS A 17 15.39 12.79 8.13
CA LYS A 17 15.47 11.64 7.22
C LYS A 17 14.35 10.64 7.42
N GLN A 18 13.89 10.45 8.66
CA GLN A 18 12.73 9.60 8.94
C GLN A 18 11.44 10.19 8.36
N GLN A 19 11.28 11.52 8.35
CA GLN A 19 10.16 12.17 7.68
C GLN A 19 10.26 12.01 6.16
N GLU A 20 11.42 12.30 5.58
CA GLU A 20 11.67 12.11 4.13
C GLU A 20 11.37 10.68 3.69
N ILE A 21 11.78 9.67 4.48
CA ILE A 21 11.42 8.28 4.22
C ILE A 21 9.90 8.12 4.24
N ARG A 22 9.18 8.57 5.28
CA ARG A 22 7.72 8.43 5.35
C ARG A 22 7.01 9.05 4.15
N ASP A 23 7.45 10.23 3.72
CA ASP A 23 6.84 10.94 2.59
C ASP A 23 7.07 10.18 1.28
N LEU A 24 8.30 9.73 1.02
CA LEU A 24 8.62 8.88 -0.13
C LEU A 24 7.85 7.54 -0.08
N ARG A 25 7.67 6.98 1.11
CA ARG A 25 6.89 5.76 1.31
C ARG A 25 5.45 5.92 0.89
N GLN A 26 4.86 7.06 1.21
CA GLN A 26 3.49 7.38 0.82
C GLN A 26 3.39 7.54 -0.71
N GLN A 27 4.29 8.30 -1.33
CA GLN A 27 4.30 8.52 -2.79
C GLN A 27 4.44 7.20 -3.56
N VAL A 28 5.36 6.32 -3.15
CA VAL A 28 5.49 4.99 -3.76
C VAL A 28 4.19 4.19 -3.62
N GLY A 29 3.52 4.26 -2.46
CA GLY A 29 2.24 3.59 -2.25
C GLY A 29 1.14 4.09 -3.18
N GLU A 30 1.06 5.41 -3.38
CA GLU A 30 0.09 6.03 -4.29
C GLU A 30 0.34 5.60 -5.76
N GLU A 31 1.60 5.63 -6.20
CA GLU A 31 1.99 5.18 -7.54
C GLU A 31 1.74 3.68 -7.76
N MET A 32 2.05 2.82 -6.78
CA MET A 32 1.76 1.38 -6.87
C MET A 32 0.26 1.10 -7.00
N ILE A 33 -0.59 1.85 -6.27
CA ILE A 33 -2.04 1.73 -6.38
C ILE A 33 -2.52 2.17 -7.77
N ALA A 34 -2.01 3.29 -8.28
CA ALA A 34 -2.35 3.77 -9.62
C ALA A 34 -1.95 2.76 -10.69
N ASP A 35 -0.71 2.26 -10.65
CA ASP A 35 -0.18 1.26 -11.57
C ASP A 35 -1.01 -0.04 -11.57
N PHE A 36 -1.47 -0.49 -10.39
CA PHE A 36 -2.38 -1.63 -10.29
C PHE A 36 -3.69 -1.39 -11.05
N TYR A 37 -4.34 -0.24 -10.82
CA TYR A 37 -5.59 0.08 -11.51
C TYR A 37 -5.41 0.20 -13.02
N GLU A 38 -4.33 0.84 -13.47
CA GLU A 38 -4.01 0.98 -14.90
C GLU A 38 -3.70 -0.37 -15.55
N THR A 39 -2.83 -1.18 -14.93
CA THR A 39 -2.39 -2.49 -15.44
C THR A 39 -3.56 -3.45 -15.61
N HIS A 40 -4.50 -3.46 -14.65
CA HIS A 40 -5.66 -4.35 -14.68
C HIS A 40 -6.89 -3.73 -15.35
N ASN A 41 -6.78 -2.51 -15.90
CA ASN A 41 -7.88 -1.76 -16.51
C ASN A 41 -9.12 -1.68 -15.59
N LEU A 42 -8.86 -1.40 -14.31
CA LEU A 42 -9.85 -1.28 -13.26
C LEU A 42 -10.00 0.19 -12.84
N LYS A 43 -11.17 0.54 -12.30
CA LYS A 43 -11.40 1.83 -11.64
C LYS A 43 -11.40 1.69 -10.13
N GLU A 44 -11.10 2.78 -9.43
CA GLU A 44 -11.24 2.82 -7.97
C GLU A 44 -12.69 2.48 -7.56
N GLY A 45 -12.82 1.58 -6.58
CA GLY A 45 -14.11 1.04 -6.14
C GLY A 45 -14.72 -0.03 -7.06
N GLN A 46 -14.14 -0.33 -8.21
CA GLN A 46 -14.58 -1.44 -9.05
C GLN A 46 -14.25 -2.79 -8.39
N HIS A 47 -15.16 -3.74 -8.52
CA HIS A 47 -14.96 -5.10 -8.06
C HIS A 47 -14.08 -5.88 -9.04
N PHE A 48 -13.25 -6.77 -8.52
CA PHE A 48 -12.40 -7.67 -9.30
C PHE A 48 -12.23 -8.99 -8.56
N TYR A 49 -11.86 -10.05 -9.27
CA TYR A 49 -11.50 -11.31 -8.64
C TYR A 49 -10.00 -11.39 -8.37
N PHE A 50 -9.66 -11.86 -7.18
CA PHE A 50 -8.30 -12.21 -6.81
C PHE A 50 -8.30 -13.54 -6.05
N ASN A 51 -7.56 -14.54 -6.56
CA ASN A 51 -7.55 -15.91 -6.00
C ASN A 51 -8.97 -16.47 -5.74
N ASP A 52 -9.82 -16.38 -6.78
CA ASP A 52 -11.21 -16.85 -6.79
C ASP A 52 -12.14 -16.19 -5.76
N LYS A 53 -11.74 -15.03 -5.21
CA LYS A 53 -12.58 -14.20 -4.34
C LYS A 53 -12.86 -12.88 -5.00
N GLU A 54 -14.11 -12.47 -4.95
CA GLU A 54 -14.50 -11.11 -5.32
C GLU A 54 -13.95 -10.14 -4.28
N CYS A 55 -13.30 -9.09 -4.74
CA CYS A 55 -12.57 -8.12 -3.94
C CYS A 55 -12.88 -6.70 -4.44
N VAL A 56 -12.67 -5.71 -3.57
CA VAL A 56 -12.78 -4.30 -3.89
C VAL A 56 -11.67 -3.52 -3.20
N GLY A 57 -11.16 -2.50 -3.89
CA GLY A 57 -10.13 -1.61 -3.36
C GLY A 57 -8.75 -2.25 -3.25
N VAL A 58 -7.72 -1.41 -3.33
CA VAL A 58 -6.34 -1.77 -3.02
C VAL A 58 -5.71 -0.73 -2.12
N GLU A 59 -4.83 -1.16 -1.24
CA GLU A 59 -4.08 -0.30 -0.33
C GLU A 59 -2.65 -0.80 -0.19
N MET A 60 -1.74 0.10 0.17
CA MET A 60 -0.39 -0.32 0.55
C MET A 60 -0.43 -1.15 1.84
N SER A 61 0.29 -2.28 1.83
CA SER A 61 0.42 -3.12 3.01
C SER A 61 1.36 -2.47 4.05
N ALA A 62 1.22 -2.88 5.32
CA ALA A 62 2.14 -2.42 6.37
C ALA A 62 3.57 -2.90 6.11
N ASP A 63 3.71 -4.07 5.48
CA ASP A 63 4.97 -4.57 4.94
C ASP A 63 5.22 -3.86 3.60
N TRP A 64 6.24 -3.00 3.61
CA TRP A 64 6.53 -2.11 2.52
C TRP A 64 6.83 -2.89 1.23
N GLY A 65 6.25 -2.47 0.10
CA GLY A 65 6.47 -3.07 -1.22
C GLY A 65 5.45 -4.12 -1.67
N CYS A 66 4.32 -4.27 -0.99
CA CYS A 66 3.19 -5.08 -1.45
C CYS A 66 1.87 -4.30 -1.34
N LEU A 67 0.91 -4.62 -2.22
CA LEU A 67 -0.47 -4.17 -2.10
C LEU A 67 -1.30 -5.22 -1.33
N LYS A 68 -2.43 -4.77 -0.78
CA LYS A 68 -3.47 -5.64 -0.23
C LYS A 68 -4.82 -5.24 -0.82
N THR A 69 -5.71 -6.19 -0.97
CA THR A 69 -7.11 -5.97 -1.38
C THR A 69 -8.10 -6.51 -0.34
N PHE A 70 -9.38 -6.18 -0.48
CA PHE A 70 -10.41 -6.52 0.50
C PHE A 70 -11.50 -7.40 -0.11
N PRO A 71 -11.59 -8.68 0.29
CA PRO A 71 -12.63 -9.58 -0.18
C PRO A 71 -14.03 -9.13 0.23
N ILE A 72 -14.99 -9.32 -0.67
CA ILE A 72 -16.42 -9.24 -0.36
C ILE A 72 -16.84 -10.54 0.34
N THR A 73 -17.48 -10.40 1.50
CA THR A 73 -18.00 -11.53 2.27
C THR A 73 -19.27 -12.08 1.62
N ALA A 74 -19.70 -13.28 2.01
CA ALA A 74 -20.97 -13.87 1.54
C ALA A 74 -22.22 -13.03 1.86
N LYS A 75 -22.11 -12.02 2.73
CA LYS A 75 -23.17 -11.06 3.07
C LYS A 75 -23.14 -9.79 2.20
N GLY A 76 -22.19 -9.67 1.26
CA GLY A 76 -21.99 -8.47 0.44
C GLY A 76 -21.20 -7.36 1.14
N GLU A 77 -20.64 -7.62 2.33
CA GLU A 77 -19.85 -6.64 3.09
C GLU A 77 -18.36 -6.75 2.78
N VAL A 78 -17.64 -5.63 2.78
CA VAL A 78 -16.18 -5.61 2.62
C VAL A 78 -15.49 -6.17 3.87
N SER A 79 -14.64 -7.17 3.70
CA SER A 79 -13.86 -7.77 4.79
C SER A 79 -12.88 -6.78 5.40
N LYS A 80 -12.86 -6.66 6.73
CA LYS A 80 -11.83 -5.93 7.47
C LYS A 80 -10.45 -6.60 7.40
N LYS A 81 -10.40 -7.88 7.06
CA LYS A 81 -9.17 -8.63 6.86
C LYS A 81 -8.81 -8.59 5.37
N GLY A 82 -7.84 -7.74 5.02
CA GLY A 82 -7.28 -7.67 3.68
C GLY A 82 -6.45 -8.90 3.33
N MET A 83 -6.26 -9.12 2.03
CA MET A 83 -5.41 -10.15 1.45
C MET A 83 -4.24 -9.49 0.74
N ILE A 84 -3.01 -9.91 1.06
CA ILE A 84 -1.80 -9.43 0.40
C ILE A 84 -1.77 -9.96 -1.04
N ILE A 85 -1.44 -9.08 -1.98
CA ILE A 85 -1.23 -9.38 -3.39
C ILE A 85 0.26 -9.67 -3.59
N TYR A 86 0.62 -10.95 -3.62
CA TYR A 86 2.00 -11.40 -3.89
C TYR A 86 2.28 -11.65 -5.38
N SER A 87 1.22 -11.90 -6.15
CA SER A 87 1.27 -12.08 -7.60
C SER A 87 -0.02 -11.53 -8.18
N GLU A 88 0.10 -10.73 -9.23
CA GLU A 88 -1.03 -10.11 -9.91
C GLU A 88 -1.60 -10.98 -11.05
N GLU A 89 -0.97 -12.13 -11.35
CA GLU A 89 -1.44 -13.08 -12.38
C GLU A 89 -2.85 -13.62 -12.10
N SER A 90 -3.25 -13.64 -10.83
CA SER A 90 -4.56 -14.13 -10.39
C SER A 90 -5.65 -13.05 -10.39
N VAL A 91 -5.32 -11.80 -10.79
CA VAL A 91 -6.28 -10.70 -10.85
C VAL A 91 -7.10 -10.82 -12.14
N LYS A 92 -8.42 -10.77 -12.01
CA LYS A 92 -9.35 -10.82 -13.14
C LYS A 92 -10.39 -9.73 -12.96
N SER A 93 -10.58 -8.88 -13.96
CA SER A 93 -11.70 -7.95 -14.00
C SER A 93 -13.02 -8.72 -14.05
N VAL A 94 -14.04 -8.23 -13.32
CA VAL A 94 -15.43 -8.71 -13.47
C VAL A 94 -15.98 -8.28 -14.82
#